data_AF-A0A6L3JPZ2-F1
#
_entry.id   AF-A0A6L3JPZ2-F1
#
_cell.length_a   1.000
_cell.length_b   1.000
_cell.length_c   1.000
_cell.angle_alpha   90.00
_cell.angle_beta   90.00
_cell.angle_gamma   90.00
#
_symmetry.space_group_name_H-M   'P 1'
#
loop_
_entity.id
_entity.type
_entity.pdbx_description
1 polymer ?
#
loop_
_entity_poly.entity_id
_entity_poly.type
_entity_poly.pdbx_seq_one_letter_code
_entity_poly.pdbx_strand_id
1 'polypeptide(L)'
;VYGTNNIGEFLAIVHALALMKQKNINMPVYSDSRNALSWVKQKKCKTKLERTPQTEKLFQMIERAEIWLKENKYTTPLLKWETDRWGEVPADFGRK
;
A
#
# COMPACT_ATOMS: atom_id res chain seq x y z
N VAL A 1 2.73 -7.22 -15.35
CA VAL A 1 1.91 -6.10 -14.82
C VAL A 1 2.79 -4.87 -14.83
N TYR A 2 2.45 -3.85 -15.62
CA TYR A 2 3.22 -2.61 -15.69
C TYR A 2 2.75 -1.67 -14.58
N GLY A 3 3.65 -1.22 -13.71
CA GLY A 3 3.33 -0.37 -12.56
C GLY A 3 4.61 0.13 -11.89
N THR A 4 4.49 1.14 -11.03
CA THR A 4 5.63 1.70 -10.29
C THR A 4 5.69 1.12 -8.88
N ASN A 5 6.89 1.05 -8.28
CA ASN A 5 7.09 0.55 -6.90
C ASN A 5 6.10 1.17 -5.88
N ASN A 6 5.93 2.50 -5.91
CA ASN A 6 5.01 3.21 -5.01
C ASN A 6 3.54 2.72 -5.10
N ILE A 7 3.08 2.28 -6.28
CA ILE A 7 1.73 1.73 -6.45
C ILE A 7 1.65 0.35 -5.81
N GLY A 8 2.67 -0.49 -6.03
CA GLY A 8 2.74 -1.82 -5.42
C GLY A 8 2.73 -1.73 -3.90
N GLU A 9 3.54 -0.85 -3.32
CA GLU A 9 3.60 -0.59 -1.88
C GLU A 9 2.25 -0.08 -1.34
N PHE A 10 1.60 0.86 -2.03
CA PHE A 10 0.27 1.34 -1.66
C PHE A 10 -0.76 0.20 -1.63
N LEU A 11 -0.82 -0.60 -2.70
CA LEU A 11 -1.72 -1.74 -2.78
C LEU A 11 -1.42 -2.79 -1.71
N ALA A 12 -0.15 -3.03 -1.38
CA ALA A 12 0.26 -3.95 -0.33
C ALA A 12 -0.24 -3.52 1.04
N ILE A 13 -0.11 -2.23 1.40
CA ILE A 13 -0.61 -1.71 2.68
C ILE A 13 -2.13 -1.83 2.76
N VAL A 14 -2.87 -1.46 1.71
CA VAL A 14 -4.35 -1.58 1.71
C VAL A 14 -4.78 -3.04 1.80
N HIS A 15 -4.09 -3.94 1.11
CA HIS A 15 -4.37 -5.37 1.20
C HIS A 15 -4.13 -5.90 2.62
N ALA A 16 -3.04 -5.50 3.26
CA ALA A 16 -2.76 -5.87 4.65
C ALA A 16 -3.88 -5.37 5.58
N LEU A 17 -4.31 -4.11 5.46
CA LEU A 17 -5.42 -3.55 6.23
C LEU A 17 -6.72 -4.35 6.04
N ALA A 18 -7.05 -4.70 4.81
CA ALA A 18 -8.22 -5.52 4.49
C ALA A 18 -8.14 -6.92 5.12
N LEU A 19 -6.97 -7.56 5.01
CA LEU A 19 -6.73 -8.88 5.58
C LEU A 19 -6.81 -8.88 7.11
N MET A 20 -6.20 -7.89 7.76
CA MET A 20 -6.23 -7.75 9.21
C MET A 20 -7.64 -7.53 9.72
N LYS A 21 -8.43 -6.68 9.05
CA LYS A 21 -9.84 -6.49 9.37
C LYS A 21 -10.64 -7.80 9.21
N GLN A 22 -10.45 -8.51 8.10
CA GLN A 22 -11.12 -9.79 7.84
C GLN A 22 -10.81 -10.84 8.91
N LYS A 23 -9.56 -10.88 9.38
CA LYS A 23 -9.10 -11.82 10.41
C LYS A 23 -9.29 -11.33 11.85
N ASN A 24 -9.83 -10.13 12.04
CA ASN A 24 -9.93 -9.46 13.34
C ASN A 24 -8.58 -9.37 14.08
N ILE A 25 -7.50 -9.10 13.34
CA ILE A 25 -6.14 -8.97 13.86
C ILE A 25 -5.83 -7.49 14.05
N ASN A 26 -5.34 -7.11 15.23
CA ASN A 26 -4.88 -5.76 15.53
C ASN A 26 -3.37 -5.73 15.78
N MET A 27 -2.60 -5.81 14.70
CA MET A 27 -1.14 -5.69 14.70
C MET A 27 -0.71 -4.50 13.84
N PRO A 28 0.42 -3.83 14.16
CA PRO A 28 0.94 -2.76 13.31
C PRO A 28 1.36 -3.30 11.94
N VAL A 29 1.17 -2.49 10.90
CA VAL A 29 1.76 -2.72 9.57
C VAL A 29 2.90 -1.74 9.36
N TYR A 30 4.06 -2.30 9.03
CA TYR A 30 5.24 -1.54 8.66
C TYR A 30 5.35 -1.40 7.14
N SER A 31 5.79 -0.23 6.70
CA SER A 31 6.25 0.00 5.33
C SER A 31 7.46 0.95 5.37
N ASP A 32 8.46 0.68 4.56
CA ASP A 32 9.61 1.56 4.34
C ASP A 32 9.29 2.71 3.36
N SER A 33 8.11 2.71 2.74
CA SER A 33 7.67 3.72 1.78
C SER A 33 6.88 4.86 2.41
N ARG A 34 7.50 6.04 2.50
CA ARG A 34 6.82 7.26 2.96
C ARG A 34 5.70 7.68 2.00
N ASN A 35 5.87 7.44 0.70
CA ASN A 35 4.88 7.77 -0.33
C ASN A 35 3.61 6.94 -0.16
N ALA A 36 3.76 5.61 -0.06
CA ALA A 36 2.64 4.70 0.09
C ALA A 36 1.87 4.95 1.40
N LEU A 37 2.59 5.11 2.52
CA LEU A 37 1.98 5.47 3.81
C LEU A 37 1.17 6.78 3.71
N SER A 38 1.73 7.80 3.04
CA SER A 38 1.06 9.08 2.83
C SER A 38 -0.20 8.95 1.95
N TRP A 39 -0.16 8.14 0.89
CA TRP A 39 -1.31 7.87 0.02
C TRP A 39 -2.43 7.10 0.74
N VAL A 40 -2.09 6.14 1.59
CA VAL A 40 -3.08 5.42 2.42
C VAL A 40 -3.73 6.37 3.43
N LYS A 41 -2.95 7.21 4.10
CA LYS A 41 -3.47 8.23 5.03
C LYS A 41 -4.44 9.21 4.32
N GLN A 42 -4.11 9.58 3.08
CA GLN A 42 -4.94 10.45 2.24
C GLN A 42 -6.08 9.73 1.52
N LYS A 43 -6.15 8.39 1.64
CA LYS A 43 -7.10 7.53 0.91
C LYS A 43 -7.11 7.75 -0.60
N LYS A 44 -5.95 8.09 -1.16
CA LYS A 44 -5.79 8.44 -2.58
C LYS A 44 -4.40 8.06 -3.08
N CYS A 45 -4.35 7.26 -4.14
CA CYS A 45 -3.12 6.96 -4.87
C CYS A 45 -2.82 8.12 -5.84
N LYS A 46 -1.72 8.85 -5.59
CA LYS A 46 -1.31 10.01 -6.40
C LYS A 46 -0.24 9.63 -7.43
N THR A 47 -0.50 8.56 -8.18
CA THR A 47 0.40 8.12 -9.25
C THR A 47 0.40 9.09 -10.44
N LYS A 48 1.55 9.21 -11.12
CA LYS A 48 1.70 9.90 -12.41
C LYS A 48 1.67 8.94 -13.60
N LEU A 49 1.53 7.64 -13.36
CA LEU A 49 1.43 6.63 -14.41
C LEU A 49 0.21 6.92 -15.28
N GLU A 50 0.35 6.87 -16.60
CA GLU A 50 -0.78 7.07 -17.51
C GLU A 50 -1.72 5.87 -17.50
N ARG A 51 -3.03 6.15 -17.61
CA ARG A 51 -4.05 5.12 -17.77
C ARG A 51 -4.16 4.77 -19.24
N THR A 52 -3.70 3.58 -19.59
CA THR A 52 -3.72 3.02 -20.96
C THR A 52 -4.31 1.60 -20.90
N PRO A 53 -4.65 0.97 -22.03
CA PRO A 53 -5.12 -0.42 -22.04
C PRO A 53 -4.19 -1.40 -21.32
N GLN A 54 -2.88 -1.15 -21.31
CA GLN A 54 -1.89 -1.98 -20.61
C GLN A 54 -1.91 -1.79 -19.09
N THR A 55 -2.24 -0.58 -18.59
CA THR A 55 -2.28 -0.26 -17.15
C THR A 55 -3.69 -0.32 -16.55
N GLU A 56 -4.72 -0.51 -17.38
CA GLU A 56 -6.13 -0.51 -16.98
C GLU A 56 -6.42 -1.42 -15.79
N LYS A 57 -5.92 -2.66 -15.82
CA LYS A 57 -6.09 -3.62 -14.71
C LYS A 57 -5.47 -3.11 -13.40
N LEU A 58 -4.35 -2.39 -13.47
CA LEU A 58 -3.72 -1.80 -12.29
C LEU A 58 -4.58 -0.66 -11.73
N PHE A 59 -5.15 0.19 -12.60
CA PHE A 59 -6.05 1.27 -12.20
C PHE A 59 -7.32 0.74 -11.54
N GLN A 60 -7.90 -0.35 -12.04
CA GLN A 60 -9.02 -1.02 -11.38
C GLN A 60 -8.67 -1.50 -9.97
N MET A 61 -7.45 -2.00 -9.76
CA MET A 61 -6.98 -2.39 -8.41
C MET A 61 -6.80 -1.17 -7.50
N ILE A 62 -6.26 -0.06 -8.02
CA ILE A 62 -6.14 1.22 -7.30
C ILE A 62 -7.53 1.72 -6.89
N GLU A 63 -8.49 1.77 -7.80
CA GLU A 63 -9.86 2.24 -7.52
C GLU A 63 -10.52 1.40 -6.42
N ARG A 64 -10.41 0.07 -6.51
CA ARG A 64 -10.91 -0.84 -5.47
C ARG A 64 -10.24 -0.58 -4.11
N ALA A 65 -8.93 -0.32 -4.09
CA ALA A 65 -8.20 -0.01 -2.87
C ALA A 65 -8.65 1.35 -2.26
N GLU A 66 -8.84 2.38 -3.09
CA GLU A 66 -9.34 3.69 -2.66
C GLU A 66 -10.77 3.60 -2.11
N ILE A 67 -11.67 2.87 -2.78
CA ILE A 67 -13.04 2.61 -2.32
C ILE A 67 -13.00 1.91 -0.96
N TRP A 68 -12.21 0.83 -0.83
CA TRP A 68 -12.09 0.10 0.43
C TRP A 68 -11.65 1.03 1.56
N LEU A 69 -10.64 1.87 1.35
CA LEU A 69 -10.16 2.83 2.35
C LEU A 69 -11.22 3.87 2.75
N LYS A 70 -12.08 4.30 1.82
CA LYS A 70 -13.17 5.25 2.11
C LYS A 70 -14.29 4.62 2.92
N GLU A 71 -14.70 3.41 2.55
CA GLU A 71 -15.84 2.71 3.13
C GLU A 71 -15.51 1.96 4.42
N ASN A 72 -14.23 1.71 4.69
CA ASN A 72 -13.79 0.98 5.87
C ASN A 72 -13.09 1.88 6.88
N LYS A 73 -13.45 1.69 8.15
CA LYS A 73 -12.62 2.10 9.29
C LYS A 73 -11.62 1.00 9.62
N TYR A 74 -10.42 1.41 10.01
CA TYR A 74 -9.36 0.55 10.54
C TYR A 74 -8.71 1.26 11.73
N THR A 75 -8.32 0.50 12.74
CA THR A 75 -7.57 0.97 13.92
C THR A 75 -6.11 0.55 13.87
N THR A 76 -5.74 -0.25 12.86
CA THR A 76 -4.39 -0.75 12.67
C THR A 76 -3.38 0.40 12.56
N PRO A 77 -2.35 0.43 13.42
CA PRO A 77 -1.25 1.37 13.28
C PRO A 77 -0.47 1.13 11.98
N LEU A 78 -0.24 2.21 11.21
CA LEU A 78 0.65 2.21 10.05
C LEU A 78 1.96 2.90 10.44
N LEU A 79 3.07 2.17 10.38
CA LEU A 79 4.36 2.63 10.89
C LEU A 79 5.41 2.66 9.77
N LYS A 80 6.32 3.64 9.85
CA LYS A 80 7.49 3.70 8.98
C LYS A 80 8.52 2.68 9.47
N TRP A 81 8.97 1.79 8.59
CA TRP A 81 10.16 0.98 8.80
C TRP A 81 11.39 1.85 8.60
N GLU A 82 12.23 2.02 9.62
CA GLU A 82 13.43 2.87 9.55
C GLU A 82 14.63 2.09 8.99
N THR A 83 14.66 1.95 7.67
CA THR A 83 15.67 1.19 6.91
C THR A 83 17.11 1.54 7.32
N ASP A 84 17.41 2.82 7.53
CA ASP A 84 18.74 3.28 7.93
C ASP A 84 19.20 2.74 9.29
N ARG A 85 18.25 2.39 10.18
CA ARG A 85 18.53 1.92 11.54
C ARG A 85 18.39 0.41 11.68
N TRP A 86 17.51 -0.20 10.90
CA TRP A 86 17.10 -1.61 11.05
C TRP A 86 17.49 -2.50 9.87
N GLY A 87 18.09 -1.93 8.83
CA GLY A 87 18.35 -2.62 7.57
C GLY A 87 17.09 -2.73 6.70
N GLU A 88 17.21 -3.46 5.59
CA GLU A 88 16.10 -3.67 4.67
C GLU A 88 14.89 -4.30 5.38
N VAL A 89 13.69 -3.89 4.96
CA VAL A 89 12.46 -4.44 5.53
C VAL A 89 12.40 -5.95 5.26
N PRO A 90 11.95 -6.80 6.20
CA PRO A 90 11.91 -8.25 6.00
C PRO A 90 11.06 -8.72 4.81
N ALA A 91 10.17 -7.86 4.31
CA ALA A 91 9.34 -8.11 3.14
C ALA A 91 9.99 -7.67 1.81
N ASP A 92 11.22 -7.14 1.85
CA ASP A 92 11.97 -6.76 0.66
C ASP A 92 12.33 -8.02 -0.16
N PHE A 93 12.34 -7.86 -1.48
CA PHE A 93 12.58 -8.98 -2.41
C PHE A 93 14.06 -9.18 -2.77
N GLY A 94 14.96 -8.33 -2.29
CA GLY A 94 16.40 -8.41 -2.56
C GLY A 94 16.77 -8.15 -4.02
N ARG A 95 15.98 -7.33 -4.73
CA ARG A 95 16.13 -7.07 -6.17
C ARG A 95 16.64 -5.65 -6.50
N LYS A 96 17.19 -4.96 -5.50
CA LYS A 96 17.75 -3.61 -5.64
C LYS A 96 19.20 -3.68 -6.10
#